data_AF-A0A7T0JKH5-F1
#
_entry.id   AF-A0A7T0JKH5-F1
#
_cell.length_a   1.000
_cell.length_b   1.000
_cell.length_c   1.000
_cell.angle_alpha   90.00
_cell.angle_beta   90.00
_cell.angle_gamma   90.00
#
_symmetry.space_group_name_H-M   'P 1'
#
loop_
_entity.id
_entity.type
_entity.pdbx_description
1 polymer ?
#
loop_
_entity_poly.entity_id
_entity_poly.type
_entity_poly.pdbx_seq_one_letter_code
_entity_poly.pdbx_strand_id
1 'polypeptide(L)' 'MLFSTQDRPATERRDWWREVICRHYTQVEIVSNLAADYYGETRILPLPGMQLSAVRSGAISLAKQARSPER' A
#
# COMPACT_ATOMS: atom_id res chain seq x y z
N MET A 1 -6.56 14.72 0.78
CA MET A 1 -5.55 14.62 -0.30
C MET A 1 -5.68 13.24 -0.96
N LEU A 2 -5.59 13.14 -2.29
CA LEU A 2 -5.72 11.87 -3.04
C LEU A 2 -4.40 11.56 -3.76
N PHE A 3 -3.97 10.31 -3.69
CA PHE A 3 -2.80 9.80 -4.41
C PHE A 3 -3.20 8.56 -5.19
N SER A 4 -2.84 8.48 -6.48
CA SER A 4 -3.08 7.31 -7.31
C SER A 4 -1.75 6.68 -7.75
N THR A 5 -1.76 5.36 -7.90
CA THR A 5 -0.68 4.62 -8.57
C THR A 5 -0.71 4.79 -10.09
N GLN A 6 -1.82 5.28 -10.65
CA GLN A 6 -1.89 5.60 -12.08
C GLN A 6 -1.03 6.81 -12.45
N ASP A 7 -0.73 7.67 -11.48
CA ASP A 7 0.21 8.78 -11.63
C ASP A 7 1.68 8.30 -11.70
N ARG A 8 1.92 6.98 -11.66
CA ARG A 8 3.24 6.35 -11.69
C ARG A 8 3.38 5.31 -12.79
N PRO A 9 4.61 5.10 -13.31
CA PRO A 9 4.93 3.97 -14.16
C PRO A 9 4.53 2.63 -13.53
N ALA A 10 4.05 1.68 -14.34
CA ALA A 10 3.58 0.38 -13.85
C ALA A 10 4.64 -0.36 -13.01
N THR A 11 5.91 -0.23 -13.38
CA THR A 11 7.07 -0.83 -12.70
C THR A 11 7.27 -0.30 -11.26
N GLU A 12 6.81 0.90 -10.95
CA GLU A 12 7.01 1.55 -9.65
C GLU A 12 5.82 1.35 -8.70
N ARG A 13 4.67 0.89 -9.22
CA ARG A 13 3.42 0.82 -8.43
C ARG A 13 3.54 -0.12 -7.23
N ARG A 14 4.22 -1.26 -7.40
CA ARG A 14 4.45 -2.22 -6.30
C ARG A 14 5.30 -1.61 -5.19
N ASP A 15 6.37 -0.93 -5.55
CA ASP A 15 7.31 -0.37 -4.60
C ASP A 15 6.69 0.84 -3.89
N TRP A 16 5.83 1.60 -4.58
CA TRP A 16 4.98 2.61 -3.94
C TRP A 16 4.06 2.00 -2.87
N TRP A 17 3.41 0.87 -3.15
CA TRP A 17 2.59 0.20 -2.13
C TRP A 17 3.40 -0.23 -0.92
N ARG A 18 4.63 -0.74 -1.14
CA ARG A 18 5.55 -1.05 -0.05
C ARG A 18 5.89 0.20 0.76
N GLU A 19 6.21 1.32 0.12
CA GLU A 19 6.46 2.58 0.83
C GLU A 19 5.24 3.01 1.65
N VAL A 20 4.06 3.09 1.04
CA VAL A 20 2.85 3.59 1.72
C VAL A 20 2.39 2.68 2.85
N ILE A 21 2.40 1.36 2.66
CA ILE A 21 1.93 0.42 3.68
C ILE A 21 3.03 0.09 4.69
N CYS A 22 4.25 -0.23 4.23
CA CYS A 22 5.32 -0.68 5.12
C CYS A 22 5.91 0.44 5.96
N ARG A 23 6.02 1.66 5.43
CA ARG A 23 6.57 2.79 6.20
C ARG A 23 5.62 3.27 7.28
N HIS A 24 4.31 3.19 7.03
CA HIS A 24 3.31 3.73 7.96
C HIS A 24 2.79 2.70 8.97
N TYR A 25 2.76 1.40 8.64
CA TYR A 25 2.05 0.42 9.46
C TYR A 25 2.86 -0.83 9.80
N THR A 26 3.29 -1.63 8.80
CA THR A 26 4.00 -2.89 9.05
C THR A 26 4.64 -3.46 7.79
N GLN A 27 5.73 -4.21 7.91
CA GLN A 27 6.31 -4.93 6.77
C GLN A 27 5.30 -5.97 6.24
N VAL A 28 4.88 -5.79 4.99
CA VAL A 28 3.93 -6.67 4.31
C VAL A 28 4.50 -7.17 3.00
N GLU A 29 4.09 -8.38 2.64
CA GLU A 29 4.18 -8.86 1.26
C GLU A 29 2.96 -8.37 0.48
N ILE A 30 3.21 -7.83 -0.72
CA ILE A 30 2.17 -7.27 -1.60
C ILE A 30 2.16 -8.07 -2.90
N VAL A 31 1.06 -8.78 -3.11
CA VAL A 31 0.85 -9.60 -4.30
C VAL A 31 -0.37 -9.09 -5.05
N SER A 32 -0.24 -8.88 -6.37
CA SER A 32 -1.38 -8.59 -7.24
C SER A 32 -1.90 -9.89 -7.84
N ASN A 33 -3.21 -10.09 -7.77
CA ASN A 33 -3.87 -11.23 -8.42
C ASN A 33 -4.30 -10.94 -9.88
N LEU A 34 -3.90 -9.79 -10.44
CA LEU A 34 -4.29 -9.32 -11.78
C LEU A 34 -3.05 -9.04 -12.65
N ALA A 35 -2.24 -10.08 -12.90
CA ALA A 35 -1.12 -10.02 -13.85
C ALA A 35 -0.15 -8.84 -13.64
N ALA A 36 0.20 -8.55 -12.38
CA ALA A 36 1.06 -7.43 -11.97
C ALA A 36 0.45 -6.03 -12.12
N ASP A 37 -0.87 -5.89 -12.28
CA ASP A 37 -1.53 -4.60 -12.07
C ASP A 37 -1.62 -4.31 -10.57
N TYR A 38 -0.81 -3.36 -10.10
CA TYR A 38 -0.80 -2.88 -8.72
C TYR A 38 -1.62 -1.61 -8.56
N TYR A 39 -2.73 -1.48 -9.28
CA TYR A 39 -3.63 -0.34 -9.15
C TYR A 39 -4.07 -0.12 -7.69
N GLY A 40 -4.07 1.16 -7.32
CA GLY A 40 -4.20 1.62 -5.96
C GLY A 40 -4.44 3.12 -5.88
N GLU A 41 -5.31 3.51 -4.96
CA GLU A 41 -5.57 4.88 -4.55
C GLU A 41 -5.52 4.98 -3.03
N THR A 42 -4.92 6.05 -2.54
CA THR A 42 -4.92 6.39 -1.10
C THR A 42 -5.44 7.80 -0.93
N ARG A 43 -6.42 7.93 -0.05
CA ARG A 43 -7.02 9.22 0.33
C ARG A 43 -6.75 9.48 1.79
N ILE A 44 -6.05 10.57 2.08
CA ILE A 44 -5.88 11.08 3.44
C ILE A 44 -7.07 11.98 3.76
N LEU A 45 -7.79 11.62 4.82
CA LEU A 45 -8.98 12.31 5.32
C LEU A 45 -8.59 13.11 6.57
N PRO A 46 -8.83 14.43 6.61
CA PRO A 46 -8.55 15.22 7.79
C PRO A 46 -9.60 14.92 8.85
N LEU A 47 -9.21 14.22 9.92
CA LEU A 47 -10.02 14.04 11.12
C LEU A 47 -9.27 14.62 12.32
N PRO A 48 -9.87 15.54 13.11
CA PRO A 48 -9.20 16.09 14.29
C PRO A 48 -8.81 14.98 15.27
N GLY A 49 -7.54 14.95 15.68
CA GLY A 49 -7.02 13.98 16.64
C GLY A 49 -6.83 12.55 16.11
N MET A 50 -7.08 12.28 14.82
CA MET A 50 -6.89 10.95 14.24
C MET A 50 -6.39 11.02 12.79
N GLN A 51 -5.33 10.27 12.48
CA GLN A 51 -4.89 10.11 11.11
C GLN A 51 -5.72 9.02 10.43
N LEU A 52 -6.63 9.40 9.53
CA LEU A 52 -7.43 8.48 8.74
C LEU A 52 -6.96 8.47 7.29
N SER A 53 -6.60 7.29 6.79
CA SER A 53 -6.34 7.04 5.38
C SER A 53 -7.28 5.95 4.87
N ALA A 54 -7.99 6.24 3.78
CA ALA A 54 -8.77 5.25 3.06
C ALA A 54 -7.97 4.76 1.86
N VAL A 55 -7.92 3.45 1.67
CA VAL A 55 -7.13 2.80 0.62
C VAL A 55 -8.08 2.00 -0.25
N ARG A 56 -8.04 2.23 -1.56
CA ARG A 56 -8.75 1.44 -2.58
C ARG A 56 -7.71 0.76 -3.46
N SER A 57 -7.88 -0.52 -3.75
CA SER A 57 -6.93 -1.29 -4.54
C SER A 57 -7.62 -2.32 -5.42
N GLY A 58 -6.98 -2.67 -6.53
CA GLY A 58 -7.42 -3.77 -7.39
C GLY A 58 -6.81 -5.08 -6.92
N ALA A 59 -7.63 -6.01 -6.43
CA ALA A 59 -7.29 -7.41 -6.11
C ALA A 59 -5.87 -7.65 -5.55
N ILE A 60 -5.39 -6.77 -4.66
CA ILE A 60 -4.12 -6.96 -3.96
C ILE A 60 -4.36 -7.77 -2.69
N SER A 61 -3.46 -8.70 -2.41
CA SER A 61 -3.41 -9.41 -1.14
C SER A 61 -2.29 -8.83 -0.29
N LEU A 62 -2.59 -8.60 0.99
CA LEU A 62 -1.64 -8.10 1.98
C LEU A 62 -1.44 -9.18 3.04
N ALA A 63 -0.21 -9.64 3.21
CA ALA A 63 0.16 -10.54 4.29
C ALA A 63 1.23 -9.89 5.15
N LYS A 64 1.01 -9.84 6.47
CA LYS A 64 2.05 -9.41 7.41
C LYS A 64 3.18 -10.42 7.32
N GLN A 65 4.40 -9.93 7.09
CA GLN A 65 5.56 -10.81 7.16
C GLN A 65 5.73 -11.24 8.63
N ALA A 66 5.85 -12.55 8.85
CA ALA A 66 6.21 -13.06 10.16
C ALA A 66 7.50 -12.37 10.61
N ARG A 67 7.52 -11.81 11.82
CA ARG A 67 8.74 -11.25 12.40
C ARG A 67 9.79 -12.35 12.36
N SER A 68 10.86 -12.17 11.60
CA SER A 68 12.06 -12.99 11.81
C SER A 68 12.49 -12.76 13.26
N PRO A 69 12.71 -13.80 14.08
CA PRO A 69 13.27 -13.61 15.40
C PRO A 69 14.62 -12.92 15.23
N GLU A 70 14.81 -11.81 15.95
CA GLU A 70 16.10 -11.15 16.04
C GLU A 70 17.09 -12.19 16.58
N ARG A 71 18.10 -12.54 15.77
CA ARG A 71 19.23 -13.37 16.18
C ARG A 71 20.26 -12.50 16.88
#